data_AF-A0A0F9LGT9-F1
#
_entry.id   AF-A0A0F9LGT9-F1
#
_cell.length_a   1.000
_cell.length_b   1.000
_cell.length_c   1.000
_cell.angle_alpha   90.00
_cell.angle_beta   90.00
_cell.angle_gamma   90.00
#
_symmetry.space_group_name_H-M   'P 1'
#
loop_
_entity.id
_entity.type
_entity.pdbx_description
1 polymer ?
#
loop_
_entity_poly.entity_id
_entity_poly.type
_entity_poly.pdbx_seq_one_letter_code
_entity_poly.pdbx_strand_id
1 'polypeptide(L)'
;MATWGAHFRIAENLLKKNFNLNRKSFAIGNIGPDCGLPNKNWSVFTPPKDVSHFAVSKTSNFLEVKSDSFILNDIKFFLKYLVGYNKDSFQSKGSFLLGYFIHLITDNLWNYHIMRPLKENYSPKFENNQNFIWEVKKDWYDLDKIYITEKKDSLFWTDFLYAEYKEDFIDLLPREGIHRQLEFIKQFYQISNEEYSKISAKEFIYMKKEKMDIFIQDSCSVILDVLTQIFEGNFQFKGKISVLEGMFVW
;
A
#
# COMPACT_ATOMS: atom_id res chain seq x y z
N MET A 1 -4.16 -1.88 -5.99
CA MET A 1 -3.04 -1.58 -5.07
C MET A 1 -2.63 -0.16 -5.35
N ALA A 2 -2.44 0.61 -4.29
CA ALA A 2 -1.88 1.94 -4.32
C ALA A 2 -0.44 1.91 -4.85
N THR A 3 0.10 3.07 -5.18
CA THR A 3 1.49 3.19 -5.57
C THR A 3 2.43 3.12 -4.35
N TRP A 4 3.70 2.79 -4.56
CA TRP A 4 4.68 2.79 -3.47
C TRP A 4 4.88 4.18 -2.87
N GLY A 5 4.79 5.25 -3.67
CA GLY A 5 4.86 6.62 -3.17
C GLY A 5 3.67 6.94 -2.26
N ALA A 6 2.46 6.48 -2.58
CA ALA A 6 1.32 6.62 -1.68
C ALA A 6 1.54 5.91 -0.34
N HIS A 7 2.03 4.66 -0.37
CA HIS A 7 2.41 3.91 0.83
C HIS A 7 3.49 4.63 1.65
N PHE A 8 4.55 5.16 1.02
CA PHE A 8 5.58 5.93 1.71
C PHE A 8 5.05 7.21 2.35
N ARG A 9 4.15 7.92 1.68
CA ARG A 9 3.55 9.15 2.19
C ARG A 9 2.65 8.90 3.40
N ILE A 10 1.86 7.83 3.36
CA ILE A 10 1.04 7.41 4.51
C ILE A 10 1.95 6.98 5.67
N ALA A 11 2.93 6.13 5.40
CA ALA A 11 3.89 5.68 6.41
C ALA A 11 4.64 6.86 7.06
N GLU A 12 5.09 7.83 6.27
CA GLU A 12 5.75 9.05 6.77
C GLU A 12 4.85 9.84 7.73
N ASN A 13 3.58 10.02 7.39
CA ASN A 13 2.64 10.75 8.22
C ASN A 13 2.30 10.01 9.53
N LEU A 14 2.23 8.68 9.49
CA LEU A 14 2.02 7.86 10.69
C LEU A 14 3.25 7.82 11.60
N LEU A 15 4.46 7.88 11.04
CA LEU A 15 5.71 8.00 11.82
C LEU A 15 5.82 9.32 12.61
N LYS A 16 5.04 10.34 12.26
CA LYS A 16 4.93 11.60 13.03
C LYS A 16 4.00 11.47 14.25
N LYS A 17 3.37 10.30 14.45
CA LYS A 17 2.48 10.00 15.57
C LYS A 17 3.24 9.23 16.67
N ASN A 18 2.61 9.05 17.82
CA ASN A 18 3.22 8.45 19.01
C ASN A 18 3.34 6.91 18.91
N PHE A 19 4.03 6.41 17.89
CA PHE A 19 4.43 5.01 17.78
C PHE A 19 5.95 4.91 17.89
N ASN A 20 6.43 4.02 18.77
CA ASN A 20 7.85 3.76 18.90
C ASN A 20 8.30 2.74 17.84
N LEU A 21 8.53 3.21 16.60
CA LEU A 21 8.80 2.36 15.44
C LEU A 21 10.24 2.43 14.97
N ASN A 22 10.80 1.28 14.59
CA ASN A 22 11.96 1.21 13.72
C ASN A 22 11.56 1.66 12.30
N ARG A 23 11.91 2.89 11.95
CA ARG A 23 11.53 3.58 10.71
C ARG A 23 11.85 2.78 9.44
N LYS A 24 13.05 2.21 9.34
CA LYS A 24 13.50 1.41 8.18
C LYS A 24 12.68 0.13 8.03
N SER A 25 12.49 -0.61 9.12
CA SER A 25 11.70 -1.85 9.11
C SER A 25 10.23 -1.56 8.79
N PHE A 26 9.68 -0.47 9.33
CA PHE A 26 8.34 0.01 9.02
C PHE A 26 8.17 0.39 7.55
N ALA A 27 9.14 1.09 6.97
CA ALA A 27 9.13 1.45 5.55
C ALA A 27 9.20 0.21 4.65
N ILE A 28 10.04 -0.78 4.98
CA ILE A 28 10.09 -2.05 4.24
C ILE A 28 8.76 -2.81 4.40
N GLY A 29 8.17 -2.82 5.59
CA GLY A 29 6.86 -3.43 5.86
C GLY A 29 5.76 -2.89 4.96
N ASN A 30 5.71 -1.58 4.76
CA ASN A 30 4.74 -0.91 3.87
C ASN A 30 4.92 -1.25 2.38
N ILE A 31 5.98 -1.97 2.00
CA ILE A 31 6.21 -2.47 0.64
C ILE A 31 6.10 -4.01 0.59
N GLY A 32 6.16 -4.68 1.75
CA GLY A 32 6.22 -6.12 1.88
C GLY A 32 5.26 -6.90 0.98
N PRO A 33 3.95 -6.61 0.98
CA PRO A 33 2.99 -7.35 0.14
C PRO A 33 3.34 -7.36 -1.36
N ASP A 34 3.94 -6.28 -1.88
CA ASP A 34 4.36 -6.13 -3.28
C ASP A 34 5.70 -6.83 -3.61
N CYS A 35 6.34 -7.50 -2.66
CA CYS A 35 7.66 -8.12 -2.83
C CYS A 35 7.61 -9.54 -3.43
N GLY A 36 6.48 -10.00 -3.96
CA GLY A 36 6.40 -11.30 -4.64
C GLY A 36 7.41 -11.45 -5.78
N LEU A 37 7.90 -12.67 -6.02
CA LEU A 37 8.76 -13.01 -7.16
C LEU A 37 7.93 -13.17 -8.43
N PRO A 38 8.08 -12.31 -9.46
CA PRO A 38 7.40 -12.50 -10.72
C PRO A 38 8.01 -13.68 -11.48
N ASN A 39 7.18 -14.38 -12.24
CA ASN A 39 7.63 -15.26 -13.30
C ASN A 39 8.21 -14.45 -14.48
N LYS A 40 8.78 -15.11 -15.49
CA LYS A 40 9.51 -14.47 -16.59
C LYS A 40 8.73 -13.36 -17.33
N ASN A 41 7.42 -13.53 -17.48
CA ASN A 41 6.54 -12.59 -18.17
C ASN A 41 5.67 -11.75 -17.22
N TRP A 42 5.97 -11.75 -15.92
CA TRP A 42 5.30 -10.95 -14.89
C TRP A 42 3.80 -11.21 -14.75
N SER A 43 3.31 -12.36 -15.24
CA SER A 43 1.90 -12.73 -15.18
C SER A 43 1.53 -13.45 -13.87
N VAL A 44 2.50 -14.05 -13.18
CA VAL A 44 2.31 -14.80 -11.93
C VAL A 44 3.37 -14.38 -10.92
N PHE A 45 2.97 -14.24 -9.66
CA PHE A 45 3.86 -13.91 -8.56
C PHE A 45 3.91 -15.02 -7.52
N THR A 46 5.08 -15.21 -6.91
CA THR A 46 5.30 -16.14 -5.80
C THR A 46 5.69 -15.37 -4.53
N PRO A 47 4.88 -15.44 -3.46
CA PRO A 47 3.61 -16.13 -3.40
C PRO A 47 2.50 -15.37 -4.16
N PRO A 48 1.37 -16.02 -4.48
CA PRO A 48 0.22 -15.37 -5.10
C PRO A 48 -0.45 -14.34 -4.17
N LYS A 49 -1.33 -13.50 -4.73
CA LYS A 49 -1.94 -12.35 -4.03
C LYS A 49 -2.87 -12.74 -2.87
N ASP A 50 -3.53 -13.89 -2.94
CA ASP A 50 -4.32 -14.46 -1.85
C ASP A 50 -3.46 -14.80 -0.62
N VAL A 51 -2.14 -14.98 -0.81
CA VAL A 51 -1.15 -15.16 0.25
C VAL A 51 -0.46 -13.85 0.62
N SER A 52 0.14 -13.12 -0.33
CA SER A 52 0.89 -11.87 -0.01
C SER A 52 0.01 -10.68 0.35
N HIS A 53 -1.22 -10.63 -0.15
CA HIS A 53 -2.12 -9.52 0.14
C HIS A 53 -3.37 -9.98 0.89
N PHE A 54 -3.45 -11.28 1.24
CA PHE A 54 -4.65 -11.84 1.87
C PHE A 54 -5.91 -11.56 1.04
N ALA A 55 -5.76 -11.46 -0.28
CA ALA A 55 -6.84 -11.13 -1.19
C ALA A 55 -7.89 -12.24 -1.16
N VAL A 56 -9.15 -11.88 -0.90
CA VAL A 56 -10.28 -12.80 -0.97
C VAL A 56 -11.16 -12.46 -2.18
N SER A 57 -11.47 -13.49 -2.96
CA SER A 57 -12.47 -13.41 -4.04
C SER A 57 -13.87 -13.63 -3.48
N LYS A 58 -14.83 -12.78 -3.87
CA LYS A 58 -16.21 -12.74 -3.34
C LYS A 58 -17.13 -13.88 -3.79
N THR A 59 -16.63 -14.95 -4.41
CA THR A 59 -17.43 -16.16 -4.70
C THR A 59 -17.79 -16.98 -3.44
N SER A 60 -17.41 -16.53 -2.24
CA SER A 60 -17.94 -17.04 -0.97
C SER A 60 -19.03 -16.09 -0.43
N ASN A 61 -20.27 -16.57 -0.53
CA ASN A 61 -21.55 -16.07 0.01
C ASN A 61 -21.50 -14.77 0.84
N PHE A 62 -22.23 -13.74 0.36
CA PHE A 62 -23.16 -12.84 1.10
C PHE A 62 -23.22 -11.38 0.62
N LEU A 63 -22.45 -10.93 -0.37
CA LEU A 63 -22.62 -9.59 -0.95
C LEU A 63 -22.39 -9.60 -2.47
N GLU A 64 -23.46 -9.32 -3.22
CA GLU A 64 -23.44 -9.19 -4.68
C GLU A 64 -22.74 -7.87 -5.06
N VAL A 65 -21.57 -7.95 -5.70
CA VAL A 65 -20.86 -6.76 -6.19
C VAL A 65 -20.50 -6.93 -7.65
N LYS A 66 -20.92 -5.95 -8.46
CA LYS A 66 -20.91 -5.96 -9.93
C LYS A 66 -19.53 -5.78 -10.60
N SER A 67 -18.40 -6.04 -9.94
CA SER A 67 -17.07 -5.91 -10.59
C SER A 67 -16.00 -6.81 -9.98
N ASP A 68 -14.84 -6.92 -10.66
CA ASP A 68 -13.59 -7.59 -10.25
C ASP A 68 -12.96 -7.05 -8.94
N SER A 69 -13.76 -6.57 -7.99
CA SER A 69 -13.32 -6.03 -6.72
C SER A 69 -12.91 -7.16 -5.78
N PHE A 70 -11.63 -7.22 -5.45
CA PHE A 70 -11.12 -7.98 -4.31
C PHE A 70 -11.22 -7.14 -3.03
N ILE A 71 -11.35 -7.81 -1.89
CA ILE A 71 -11.09 -7.23 -0.57
C ILE A 71 -9.83 -7.90 -0.04
N LEU A 72 -8.97 -7.13 0.62
CA LEU A 72 -7.82 -7.67 1.33
C LEU A 72 -8.22 -7.97 2.77
N ASN A 73 -8.01 -9.21 3.20
CA ASN A 73 -8.35 -9.64 4.55
C ASN A 73 -7.27 -9.19 5.56
N ASP A 74 -7.23 -7.88 5.80
CA ASP A 74 -6.28 -7.25 6.72
C ASP A 74 -6.49 -7.73 8.17
N ILE A 75 -7.71 -8.12 8.56
CA ILE A 75 -8.00 -8.70 9.88
C ILE A 75 -7.30 -10.04 10.05
N LYS A 76 -7.32 -10.91 9.03
CA LYS A 76 -6.61 -12.20 9.09
C LYS A 76 -5.11 -12.01 9.26
N PHE A 77 -4.53 -11.01 8.61
CA PHE A 77 -3.14 -10.64 8.84
C PHE A 77 -2.92 -10.18 10.28
N PHE A 78 -3.73 -9.24 10.77
CA PHE A 78 -3.61 -8.70 12.13
C PHE A 78 -3.68 -9.82 13.18
N LEU A 79 -4.69 -10.68 13.09
CA LEU A 79 -4.89 -11.80 14.01
C LEU A 79 -3.74 -12.80 14.01
N LYS A 80 -3.11 -13.03 12.84
CA LYS A 80 -1.99 -13.97 12.72
C LYS A 80 -0.67 -13.38 13.24
N TYR A 81 -0.40 -12.10 13.01
CA TYR A 81 0.96 -11.55 13.18
C TYR A 81 1.08 -10.41 14.19
N LEU A 82 0.01 -9.67 14.47
CA LEU A 82 0.07 -8.46 15.30
C LEU A 82 -0.60 -8.61 16.67
N VAL A 83 -1.37 -9.66 16.90
CA VAL A 83 -1.92 -9.96 18.24
C VAL A 83 -0.78 -10.08 19.26
N GLY A 84 -0.91 -9.35 20.36
CA GLY A 84 0.08 -9.32 21.44
C GLY A 84 1.15 -8.22 21.30
N TYR A 85 1.24 -7.53 20.16
CA TYR A 85 2.03 -6.31 20.07
C TYR A 85 1.29 -5.13 20.71
N ASN A 86 2.05 -4.26 21.40
CA ASN A 86 1.57 -2.98 21.90
C ASN A 86 2.30 -1.83 21.18
N LYS A 87 1.74 -0.63 21.25
CA LYS A 87 2.24 0.58 20.57
C LYS A 87 3.62 1.07 21.05
N ASP A 88 4.06 0.64 22.22
CA ASP A 88 5.25 1.18 22.90
C ASP A 88 6.51 0.31 22.70
N SER A 89 6.35 -0.93 22.22
CA SER A 89 7.44 -1.91 22.14
C SER A 89 7.67 -2.50 20.74
N PHE A 90 7.39 -1.75 19.68
CA PHE A 90 7.65 -2.21 18.31
C PHE A 90 9.15 -2.19 17.96
N GLN A 91 9.83 -3.31 18.22
CA GLN A 91 11.14 -3.59 17.64
C GLN A 91 11.05 -3.77 16.11
N SER A 92 12.17 -4.06 15.43
CA SER A 92 12.24 -4.19 13.96
C SER A 92 11.14 -5.07 13.35
N LYS A 93 10.95 -6.29 13.88
CA LYS A 93 9.91 -7.21 13.41
C LYS A 93 8.51 -6.63 13.56
N GLY A 94 8.20 -6.09 14.73
CA GLY A 94 6.88 -5.50 14.98
C GLY A 94 6.60 -4.28 14.10
N SER A 95 7.61 -3.44 13.89
CA SER A 95 7.54 -2.30 12.97
C SER A 95 7.29 -2.75 11.53
N PHE A 96 7.99 -3.79 11.06
CA PHE A 96 7.73 -4.39 9.75
C PHE A 96 6.29 -4.91 9.63
N LEU A 97 5.82 -5.68 10.62
CA LEU A 97 4.48 -6.25 10.59
C LEU A 97 3.38 -5.18 10.63
N LEU A 98 3.57 -4.10 11.40
CA LEU A 98 2.64 -2.98 11.42
C LEU A 98 2.61 -2.27 10.06
N GLY A 99 3.76 -2.05 9.43
CA GLY A 99 3.84 -1.47 8.09
C GLY A 99 3.13 -2.34 7.05
N TYR A 100 3.29 -3.66 7.13
CA TYR A 100 2.60 -4.61 6.26
C TYR A 100 1.08 -4.55 6.43
N PHE A 101 0.60 -4.49 7.68
CA PHE A 101 -0.82 -4.35 7.96
C PHE A 101 -1.39 -3.05 7.38
N ILE A 102 -0.68 -1.93 7.56
CA ILE A 102 -1.07 -0.63 7.02
C ILE A 102 -1.11 -0.62 5.49
N HIS A 103 -0.19 -1.34 4.83
CA HIS A 103 -0.25 -1.53 3.38
C HIS A 103 -1.57 -2.16 2.95
N LEU A 104 -2.02 -3.24 3.61
CA LEU A 104 -3.29 -3.90 3.28
C LEU A 104 -4.50 -2.96 3.45
N ILE A 105 -4.52 -2.18 4.53
CA ILE A 105 -5.59 -1.19 4.76
C ILE A 105 -5.54 -0.11 3.67
N THR A 106 -4.35 0.40 3.36
CA THR A 106 -4.14 1.43 2.33
C THR A 106 -4.61 0.96 0.97
N ASP A 107 -4.36 -0.30 0.61
CA ASP A 107 -4.81 -0.85 -0.66
C ASP A 107 -6.32 -1.07 -0.74
N ASN A 108 -6.95 -1.43 0.39
CA ASN A 108 -8.41 -1.46 0.49
C ASN A 108 -8.99 -0.04 0.30
N LEU A 109 -8.44 0.98 0.98
CA LEU A 109 -8.84 2.38 0.82
C LEU A 109 -8.63 2.87 -0.63
N TRP A 110 -7.50 2.53 -1.24
CA TRP A 110 -7.21 2.87 -2.63
C TRP A 110 -8.21 2.22 -3.58
N ASN A 111 -8.54 0.95 -3.34
CA ASN A 111 -9.54 0.26 -4.15
C ASN A 111 -10.89 0.99 -4.10
N TYR A 112 -11.32 1.38 -2.90
CA TYR A 112 -12.60 2.05 -2.68
C TYR A 112 -12.63 3.49 -3.23
N HIS A 113 -11.65 4.32 -2.88
CA HIS A 113 -11.68 5.75 -3.20
C HIS A 113 -11.11 6.10 -4.59
N ILE A 114 -10.24 5.26 -5.14
CA ILE A 114 -9.55 5.54 -6.40
C ILE A 114 -9.98 4.55 -7.49
N MET A 115 -9.76 3.25 -7.31
CA MET A 115 -9.95 2.26 -8.39
C MET A 115 -11.40 2.13 -8.82
N ARG A 116 -12.33 2.04 -7.86
CA ARG A 116 -13.76 1.86 -8.14
C ARG A 116 -14.35 3.06 -8.89
N PRO A 117 -14.24 4.31 -8.40
CA PRO A 117 -14.69 5.48 -9.14
C PRO A 117 -13.99 5.63 -10.50
N LEU A 118 -12.72 5.25 -10.62
CA LEU A 118 -12.03 5.27 -11.90
C LEU A 118 -12.65 4.28 -12.89
N LYS A 119 -12.89 3.03 -12.47
CA LYS A 119 -13.52 2.02 -13.32
C LYS A 119 -14.93 2.42 -13.73
N GLU A 120 -15.70 3.05 -12.84
CA GLU A 120 -17.04 3.55 -13.15
C GLU A 120 -17.00 4.68 -14.18
N ASN A 121 -16.15 5.70 -13.96
CA ASN A 121 -16.05 6.86 -14.85
C ASN A 121 -15.44 6.54 -16.22
N TYR A 122 -14.67 5.46 -16.32
CA TYR A 122 -14.00 5.05 -17.56
C TYR A 122 -14.38 3.63 -18.00
N SER A 123 -15.57 3.13 -17.62
CA SER A 123 -16.00 1.74 -17.90
C SER A 123 -15.84 1.35 -19.38
N PRO A 124 -16.25 2.19 -20.36
CA PRO A 124 -16.06 1.85 -21.78
C PRO A 124 -14.60 1.66 -22.17
N LYS A 125 -13.64 2.37 -21.56
CA LYS A 125 -12.21 2.19 -21.85
C LYS A 125 -11.68 0.89 -21.24
N PHE A 126 -12.11 0.55 -20.03
CA PHE A 126 -11.70 -0.69 -19.36
C PHE A 126 -12.28 -1.93 -20.03
N GLU A 127 -13.51 -1.87 -20.53
CA GLU A 127 -14.15 -2.96 -21.28
C GLU A 127 -13.45 -3.23 -22.61
N ASN A 128 -13.03 -2.18 -23.31
CA ASN A 128 -12.40 -2.30 -24.62
C ASN A 128 -10.88 -2.54 -24.57
N ASN A 129 -10.20 -2.18 -23.47
CA ASN A 129 -8.76 -2.31 -23.35
C ASN A 129 -8.32 -2.62 -21.90
N GLN A 130 -7.99 -3.88 -21.63
CA GLN A 130 -7.49 -4.30 -20.32
C GLN A 130 -6.16 -3.63 -19.92
N ASN A 131 -5.36 -3.19 -20.89
CA ASN A 131 -4.09 -2.49 -20.65
C ASN A 131 -4.27 -1.00 -20.34
N PHE A 132 -5.48 -0.46 -20.43
CA PHE A 132 -5.78 0.94 -20.12
C PHE A 132 -5.33 1.35 -18.70
N ILE A 133 -5.31 0.39 -17.76
CA ILE A 133 -4.79 0.61 -16.40
C ILE A 133 -3.35 1.13 -16.38
N TRP A 134 -2.52 0.78 -17.37
CA TRP A 134 -1.12 1.24 -17.43
C TRP A 134 -1.00 2.70 -17.85
N GLU A 135 -1.93 3.19 -18.66
CA GLU A 135 -2.02 4.63 -18.98
C GLU A 135 -2.38 5.42 -17.74
N VAL A 136 -3.37 4.95 -16.97
CA VAL A 136 -3.78 5.57 -15.70
C VAL A 136 -2.65 5.55 -14.67
N LYS A 137 -1.98 4.40 -14.51
CA LYS A 137 -0.88 4.25 -13.55
C LYS A 137 0.30 5.16 -13.83
N LYS A 138 0.50 5.57 -15.09
CA LYS A 138 1.56 6.51 -15.45
C LYS A 138 1.40 7.82 -14.71
N ASP A 139 0.19 8.37 -14.65
CA ASP A 139 -0.09 9.59 -13.87
C ASP A 139 0.24 9.38 -12.39
N TRP A 140 -0.14 8.24 -11.81
CA TRP A 140 0.09 7.96 -10.39
C TRP A 140 1.58 7.88 -10.05
N TYR A 141 2.35 7.15 -10.84
CA TYR A 141 3.80 7.01 -10.60
C TYR A 141 4.58 8.27 -10.97
N ASP A 142 4.14 9.05 -11.97
CA ASP A 142 4.73 10.35 -12.26
C ASP A 142 4.49 11.33 -11.10
N LEU A 143 3.31 11.34 -10.48
CA LEU A 143 3.03 12.11 -9.26
C LEU A 143 3.88 11.66 -8.06
N ASP A 144 4.07 10.35 -7.87
CA ASP A 144 4.99 9.84 -6.84
C ASP A 144 6.41 10.37 -7.05
N LYS A 145 6.91 10.30 -8.29
CA LYS A 145 8.26 10.73 -8.67
C LYS A 145 8.46 12.23 -8.44
N ILE A 146 7.46 13.05 -8.79
CA ILE A 146 7.45 14.49 -8.49
C ILE A 146 7.56 14.71 -6.98
N TYR A 147 6.66 14.10 -6.20
CA TYR A 147 6.65 14.26 -4.74
C TYR A 147 7.99 13.85 -4.11
N ILE A 148 8.52 12.67 -4.46
CA ILE A 148 9.77 12.17 -3.90
C ILE A 148 10.93 13.08 -4.33
N THR A 149 10.94 13.57 -5.56
CA THR A 149 12.02 14.46 -6.03
C THR A 149 11.99 15.80 -5.32
N GLU A 150 10.82 16.39 -5.10
CA GLU A 150 10.65 17.67 -4.40
C GLU A 150 10.90 17.55 -2.89
N LYS A 151 10.44 16.46 -2.25
CA LYS A 151 10.50 16.26 -0.80
C LYS A 151 11.75 15.48 -0.38
N LYS A 152 12.89 16.17 -0.32
CA LYS A 152 14.21 15.56 0.01
C LYS A 152 14.33 15.03 1.44
N ASP A 153 13.48 15.48 2.36
CA ASP A 153 13.35 14.97 3.72
C ASP A 153 12.32 13.83 3.83
N SER A 154 11.81 13.31 2.70
CA SER A 154 10.80 12.25 2.73
C SER A 154 11.33 10.93 3.30
N LEU A 155 10.41 10.07 3.75
CA LEU A 155 10.73 8.72 4.22
C LEU A 155 11.57 7.91 3.22
N PHE A 156 11.36 8.13 1.92
CA PHE A 156 12.15 7.49 0.87
C PHE A 156 13.64 7.81 1.00
N TRP A 157 14.01 9.10 1.05
CA TRP A 157 15.41 9.53 1.09
C TRP A 157 16.06 9.29 2.45
N THR A 158 15.32 9.52 3.52
CA THR A 158 15.87 9.50 4.89
C THR A 158 16.07 8.09 5.43
N ASP A 159 15.15 7.17 5.14
CA ASP A 159 15.16 5.83 5.72
C ASP A 159 15.21 4.73 4.66
N PHE A 160 14.28 4.73 3.70
CA PHE A 160 14.09 3.59 2.78
C PHE A 160 15.29 3.37 1.85
N LEU A 161 15.89 4.44 1.34
CA LEU A 161 17.07 4.36 0.45
C LEU A 161 18.22 3.58 1.10
N TYR A 162 18.37 3.72 2.41
CA TYR A 162 19.41 3.07 3.22
C TYR A 162 18.88 1.89 4.05
N ALA A 163 17.69 1.39 3.71
CA ALA A 163 17.09 0.26 4.38
C ALA A 163 17.62 -1.06 3.81
N GLU A 164 17.86 -2.01 4.71
CA GLU A 164 18.34 -3.35 4.40
C GLU A 164 17.46 -4.37 5.13
N TYR A 165 17.03 -5.39 4.41
CA TYR A 165 16.26 -6.49 4.99
C TYR A 165 17.23 -7.58 5.47
N LYS A 166 17.55 -7.55 6.77
CA LYS A 166 18.63 -8.36 7.37
C LYS A 166 18.16 -9.72 7.88
N GLU A 167 16.88 -9.83 8.22
CA GLU A 167 16.29 -11.01 8.83
C GLU A 167 14.87 -11.21 8.32
N ASP A 168 14.40 -12.46 8.33
CA ASP A 168 13.06 -12.79 7.84
C ASP A 168 12.02 -12.48 8.93
N PHE A 169 11.32 -11.36 8.75
CA PHE A 169 10.27 -10.92 9.66
C PHE A 169 8.94 -11.66 9.46
N ILE A 170 8.75 -12.34 8.32
CA ILE A 170 7.52 -13.02 7.95
C ILE A 170 7.79 -14.30 7.13
N ASP A 171 6.97 -15.32 7.34
CA ASP A 171 7.05 -16.66 6.73
C ASP A 171 6.33 -16.77 5.36
N LEU A 172 5.82 -15.66 4.82
CA LEU A 172 5.04 -15.65 3.58
C LEU A 172 5.85 -15.29 2.34
N LEU A 173 6.92 -14.50 2.50
CA LEU A 173 7.63 -13.89 1.40
C LEU A 173 9.02 -14.48 1.25
N PRO A 174 9.47 -14.78 0.02
CA PRO A 174 10.85 -15.14 -0.24
C PRO A 174 11.75 -13.91 0.03
N ARG A 175 12.85 -14.11 0.76
CA ARG A 175 13.81 -13.05 1.09
C ARG A 175 14.34 -12.35 -0.16
N GLU A 176 14.61 -13.12 -1.20
CA GLU A 176 15.09 -12.65 -2.51
C GLU A 176 14.06 -11.72 -3.18
N GLY A 177 12.76 -11.99 -2.97
CA GLY A 177 11.68 -11.14 -3.45
C GLY A 177 11.73 -9.74 -2.84
N ILE A 178 11.93 -9.68 -1.51
CA ILE A 178 12.07 -8.42 -0.78
C ILE A 178 13.32 -7.67 -1.25
N HIS A 179 14.48 -8.33 -1.28
CA HIS A 179 15.73 -7.69 -1.74
C HIS A 179 15.60 -7.13 -3.16
N ARG A 180 15.07 -7.91 -4.11
CA ARG A 180 14.84 -7.46 -5.48
C ARG A 180 13.95 -6.22 -5.53
N GLN A 181 12.85 -6.22 -4.76
CA GLN A 181 11.88 -5.14 -4.78
C GLN A 181 12.44 -3.86 -4.14
N LEU A 182 13.21 -3.98 -3.05
CA LEU A 182 13.90 -2.85 -2.45
C LEU A 182 14.86 -2.20 -3.44
N GLU A 183 15.73 -2.98 -4.08
CA GLU A 183 16.69 -2.46 -5.05
C GLU A 183 15.99 -1.82 -6.26
N PHE A 184 14.92 -2.45 -6.76
CA PHE A 184 14.11 -1.87 -7.83
C PHE A 184 13.54 -0.50 -7.45
N ILE A 185 12.87 -0.39 -6.29
CA ILE A 185 12.22 0.85 -5.87
C ILE A 185 13.24 1.95 -5.57
N LYS A 186 14.37 1.60 -4.95
CA LYS A 186 15.49 2.54 -4.71
C LYS A 186 15.95 3.16 -6.01
N GLN A 187 16.07 2.39 -7.10
CA GLN A 187 16.46 2.92 -8.40
C GLN A 187 15.31 3.69 -9.07
N PHE A 188 14.08 3.16 -9.01
CA PHE A 188 12.92 3.67 -9.74
C PHE A 188 12.57 5.14 -9.44
N TYR A 189 12.74 5.59 -8.20
CA TYR A 189 12.43 6.97 -7.80
C TYR A 189 13.61 7.94 -7.89
N GLN A 190 14.82 7.46 -8.20
CA GLN A 190 16.00 8.30 -8.43
C GLN A 190 16.04 8.77 -9.88
N ILE A 191 15.12 9.68 -10.23
CA ILE A 191 15.00 10.22 -11.59
C ILE A 191 15.97 11.38 -11.85
N SER A 192 16.30 11.61 -13.13
CA SER A 192 17.14 12.73 -13.54
C SER A 192 16.39 14.07 -13.55
N ASN A 193 17.12 15.18 -13.54
CA ASN A 193 16.52 16.52 -13.71
C ASN A 193 15.77 16.67 -15.04
N GLU A 194 16.24 16.01 -16.10
CA GLU A 194 15.57 15.99 -17.39
C GLU A 194 14.23 15.24 -17.32
N GLU A 195 14.23 14.06 -16.69
CA GLU A 195 13.00 13.30 -16.49
C GLU A 195 12.01 14.08 -15.61
N TYR A 196 12.48 14.66 -14.50
CA TYR A 196 11.68 15.52 -13.65
C TYR A 196 11.04 16.68 -14.43
N SER A 197 11.83 17.40 -15.21
CA SER A 197 11.31 18.51 -16.03
C SER A 197 10.25 18.05 -17.03
N LYS A 198 10.45 16.87 -17.64
CA LYS A 198 9.48 16.28 -18.57
C LYS A 198 8.18 15.87 -17.89
N ILE A 199 8.24 15.25 -16.70
CA ILE A 199 7.03 14.79 -16.01
C ILE A 199 6.26 15.94 -15.35
N SER A 200 6.96 16.95 -14.82
CA SER A 200 6.33 18.11 -14.17
C SER A 200 5.62 19.05 -15.15
N ALA A 201 5.96 18.97 -16.44
CA ALA A 201 5.28 19.73 -17.50
C ALA A 201 4.04 19.01 -18.08
N LYS A 202 3.74 17.78 -17.66
CA LYS A 202 2.61 17.01 -18.18
C LYS A 202 1.29 17.51 -17.60
N GLU A 203 0.24 17.36 -18.39
CA GLU A 203 -1.13 17.40 -17.88
C GLU A 203 -1.51 16.01 -17.34
N PHE A 204 -2.02 15.96 -16.11
CA PHE A 204 -2.47 14.73 -15.47
C PHE A 204 -3.97 14.52 -15.68
N ILE A 205 -4.32 13.51 -16.47
CA ILE A 205 -5.69 13.26 -16.95
C ILE A 205 -6.49 12.42 -15.95
N TYR A 206 -5.86 11.39 -15.38
CA TYR A 206 -6.53 10.36 -14.60
C TYR A 206 -6.41 10.56 -13.09
N MET A 207 -5.44 11.35 -12.65
CA MET A 207 -5.29 11.74 -11.25
C MET A 207 -4.56 13.05 -11.11
N LYS A 208 -5.18 14.04 -10.47
CA LYS A 208 -4.53 15.30 -10.13
C LYS A 208 -3.76 15.19 -8.80
N LYS A 209 -2.75 16.03 -8.63
CA LYS A 209 -1.95 16.10 -7.39
C LYS A 209 -2.83 16.31 -6.16
N GLU A 210 -3.80 17.23 -6.23
CA GLU A 210 -4.69 17.55 -5.12
C GLU A 210 -5.52 16.33 -4.70
N LYS A 211 -5.98 15.53 -5.67
CA LYS A 211 -6.74 14.31 -5.39
C LYS A 211 -5.87 13.27 -4.70
N MET A 212 -4.60 13.11 -5.12
CA MET A 212 -3.65 12.26 -4.41
C MET A 212 -3.42 12.77 -2.99
N ASP A 213 -3.20 14.08 -2.81
CA ASP A 213 -2.94 14.67 -1.50
C ASP A 213 -4.11 14.49 -0.52
N ILE A 214 -5.35 14.68 -0.98
CA ILE A 214 -6.58 14.41 -0.21
C ILE A 214 -6.63 12.93 0.18
N PHE A 215 -6.42 12.01 -0.77
CA PHE A 215 -6.42 10.58 -0.48
C PHE A 215 -5.43 10.22 0.63
N ILE A 216 -4.21 10.77 0.58
CA ILE A 216 -3.18 10.51 1.59
C ILE A 216 -3.62 11.05 2.96
N GLN A 217 -4.16 12.27 3.03
CA GLN A 217 -4.59 12.87 4.29
C GLN A 217 -5.75 12.10 4.93
N ASP A 218 -6.79 11.82 4.15
CA ASP A 218 -7.98 11.09 4.62
C ASP A 218 -7.61 9.67 5.06
N SER A 219 -6.80 8.97 4.26
CA SER A 219 -6.34 7.62 4.59
C SER A 219 -5.53 7.59 5.87
N CYS A 220 -4.65 8.59 6.09
CA CYS A 220 -3.89 8.69 7.34
C CYS A 220 -4.82 8.86 8.55
N SER A 221 -5.87 9.67 8.43
CA SER A 221 -6.83 9.87 9.52
C SER A 221 -7.56 8.57 9.83
N VAL A 222 -8.11 7.91 8.80
CA VAL A 222 -8.83 6.63 8.95
C VAL A 222 -7.94 5.55 9.57
N ILE A 223 -6.71 5.40 9.07
CA ILE A 223 -5.77 4.39 9.59
C ILE A 223 -5.42 4.69 11.06
N LEU A 224 -5.19 5.96 11.42
CA LEU A 224 -4.88 6.34 12.79
C LEU A 224 -6.05 6.02 13.75
N ASP A 225 -7.28 6.31 13.33
CA ASP A 225 -8.47 6.02 14.14
C ASP A 225 -8.65 4.51 14.34
N VAL A 226 -8.45 3.72 13.28
CA VAL A 226 -8.48 2.25 13.36
C VAL A 226 -7.40 1.72 14.31
N LEU A 227 -6.15 2.16 14.16
CA LEU A 227 -5.06 1.72 15.02
C LEU A 227 -5.31 2.09 16.48
N THR A 228 -5.86 3.28 16.74
CA THR A 228 -6.23 3.74 18.08
C THR A 228 -7.27 2.80 18.69
N GLN A 229 -8.37 2.54 17.98
CA GLN A 229 -9.40 1.61 18.46
C GLN A 229 -8.86 0.20 18.72
N ILE A 230 -7.95 -0.29 17.87
CA ILE A 230 -7.32 -1.61 18.04
C ILE A 230 -6.47 -1.64 19.30
N PHE A 231 -5.55 -0.69 19.48
CA PHE A 231 -4.61 -0.70 20.60
C PHE A 231 -5.24 -0.32 21.94
N GLU A 232 -6.40 0.34 21.93
CA GLU A 232 -7.22 0.60 23.13
C GLU A 232 -8.16 -0.57 23.45
N GLY A 233 -8.22 -1.61 22.61
CA GLY A 233 -9.10 -2.77 22.82
C GLY A 233 -10.57 -2.50 22.49
N ASN A 234 -10.87 -1.38 21.81
CA ASN A 234 -12.21 -0.96 21.43
C ASN A 234 -12.68 -1.55 20.09
N PHE A 235 -11.79 -2.19 19.32
CA PHE A 235 -12.11 -2.72 17.99
C PHE A 235 -12.69 -4.15 18.04
N GLN A 236 -13.86 -4.35 17.43
CA GLN A 236 -14.47 -5.68 17.27
C GLN A 236 -14.10 -6.33 15.93
N PHE A 237 -13.26 -7.37 15.99
CA PHE A 237 -12.84 -8.15 14.82
C PHE A 237 -13.87 -9.20 14.35
N LYS A 238 -14.73 -9.69 15.26
CA LYS A 238 -15.61 -10.84 14.99
C LYS A 238 -16.57 -10.55 13.83
N GLY A 239 -16.52 -11.41 12.81
CA GLY A 239 -17.43 -11.38 11.66
C GLY A 239 -16.98 -10.46 10.53
N LYS A 240 -15.83 -9.80 10.64
CA LYS A 240 -15.31 -8.86 9.64
C LYS A 240 -14.14 -9.45 8.86
N ILE A 241 -14.00 -9.04 7.60
CA ILE A 241 -12.85 -9.36 6.71
C ILE A 241 -11.81 -8.25 6.76
N SER A 242 -12.25 -6.99 6.86
CA SER A 242 -11.38 -5.82 6.90
C SER A 242 -11.72 -4.95 8.10
N VAL A 243 -10.72 -4.27 8.66
CA VAL A 243 -10.93 -3.26 9.70
C VAL A 243 -11.76 -2.06 9.24
N LEU A 244 -11.89 -1.89 7.93
CA LEU A 244 -12.71 -0.85 7.30
C LEU A 244 -14.17 -1.30 7.08
N GLU A 245 -14.53 -2.51 7.49
CA GLU A 245 -15.90 -3.03 7.35
C GLU A 245 -16.86 -2.32 8.30
N GLY A 246 -17.93 -1.77 7.73
CA GLY A 246 -18.86 -0.84 8.38
C GLY A 246 -18.59 0.64 8.08
N MET A 247 -17.40 0.99 7.57
CA MET A 247 -17.11 2.36 7.08
C MET A 247 -17.53 2.54 5.62
N PHE A 248 -17.48 1.45 4.85
CA PHE A 248 -17.73 1.45 3.41
C PHE A 248 -18.62 0.28 3.00
N VAL A 249 -19.39 0.47 1.93
CA VAL A 249 -20.15 -0.61 1.30
C VAL A 249 -19.25 -1.27 0.25
N TRP A 250 -18.66 -2.40 0.63
CA TRP A 250 -17.70 -3.15 -0.18
C TRP A 250 -18.35 -3.99 -1.25
#